data_AF-A0A654DFX4-F1
#
_entry.id   AF-A0A654DFX4-F1
#
_cell.length_a   1.000
_cell.length_b   1.000
_cell.length_c   1.000
_cell.angle_alpha   90.00
_cell.angle_beta   90.00
_cell.angle_gamma   90.00
#
_symmetry.space_group_name_H-M   'P 1'
#
loop_
_entity.id
_entity.type
_entity.pdbx_description
1 polymer ?
#
loop_
_entity_poly.entity_id
_entity_poly.type
_entity_poly.pdbx_seq_one_letter_code
_entity_poly.pdbx_strand_id
1 'polypeptide(L)'
;MTDKHQVLTLRLNGDDWAALNRIADKHGFSRAEAARAALMQGLRFAEAGHTFNITRTVLLLEYMQAAIDVIITRDHGDAVPALLEAAQQRLETFHA
;
A
#
# COMPACT_ATOMS: atom_id res chain seq x y z
N MET A 1 -14.83 -23.56 -22.87
CA MET A 1 -14.59 -24.06 -21.50
C MET A 1 -15.51 -23.27 -20.59
N THR A 2 -16.44 -23.93 -19.91
CA THR A 2 -17.33 -23.23 -18.96
C THR A 2 -16.50 -22.82 -17.76
N ASP A 3 -16.29 -21.52 -17.60
CA ASP A 3 -15.51 -20.97 -16.49
C ASP A 3 -16.29 -21.23 -15.19
N LYS A 4 -15.85 -22.25 -14.44
CA LYS A 4 -16.51 -22.67 -13.20
C LYS A 4 -16.09 -21.73 -12.08
N HIS A 5 -16.86 -20.67 -11.89
CA HIS A 5 -16.73 -19.81 -10.72
C HIS A 5 -17.03 -20.61 -9.44
N GLN A 6 -16.12 -20.53 -8.46
CA GLN A 6 -16.31 -21.06 -7.12
C GLN A 6 -16.76 -19.92 -6.20
N VAL A 7 -17.64 -20.23 -5.23
CA VAL A 7 -18.17 -19.24 -4.29
C VAL A 7 -17.49 -19.42 -2.94
N LEU A 8 -16.91 -18.33 -2.43
CA LEU A 8 -16.42 -18.20 -1.06
C LEU A 8 -17.36 -17.27 -0.28
N THR A 9 -17.74 -17.65 0.94
CA THR A 9 -18.55 -16.82 1.83
C THR A 9 -17.72 -16.37 3.03
N LEU A 10 -17.86 -15.09 3.41
CA LEU A 10 -17.19 -14.49 4.56
C LEU A 10 -18.23 -14.06 5.59
N ARG A 11 -17.89 -14.21 6.87
CA ARG A 11 -18.64 -13.58 7.97
C ARG A 11 -17.86 -12.37 8.45
N LEU A 12 -18.48 -11.21 8.38
CA LEU A 12 -17.86 -9.93 8.69
C LEU A 12 -18.61 -9.28 9.86
N ASN A 13 -17.88 -8.58 10.72
CA ASN A 13 -18.50 -7.67 11.68
C ASN A 13 -18.96 -6.38 10.96
N GLY A 14 -19.61 -5.47 11.68
CA GLY A 14 -20.13 -4.23 11.11
C GLY A 14 -19.04 -3.32 10.51
N ASP A 15 -17.88 -3.25 11.15
CA ASP A 15 -16.78 -2.37 10.73
C ASP A 15 -16.10 -2.88 9.46
N ASP A 16 -15.85 -4.19 9.37
CA ASP A 16 -15.31 -4.85 8.19
C ASP A 16 -16.28 -4.72 7.01
N TRP A 17 -17.58 -4.87 7.26
CA TRP A 17 -18.62 -4.64 6.25
C TRP A 17 -18.61 -3.20 5.73
N ALA A 18 -18.51 -2.22 6.63
CA ALA A 18 -18.42 -0.81 6.28
C ALA A 18 -17.13 -0.49 5.50
N ALA A 19 -15.99 -1.09 5.87
CA ALA A 19 -14.74 -0.95 5.16
C ALA A 19 -14.82 -1.46 3.72
N LEU A 20 -15.46 -2.61 3.53
CA LEU A 20 -15.66 -3.20 2.22
C LEU A 20 -16.54 -2.31 1.31
N ASN A 21 -17.59 -1.69 1.88
CA ASN A 21 -18.43 -0.72 1.16
C ASN A 21 -17.61 0.50 0.71
N ARG A 22 -16.79 1.08 1.60
CA ARG A 22 -15.95 2.23 1.24
C ARG A 22 -15.01 1.93 0.06
N ILE A 23 -14.40 0.75 0.04
CA ILE A 23 -13.52 0.32 -1.06
C ILE A 23 -14.34 0.13 -2.35
N ALA A 24 -15.49 -0.54 -2.26
CA ALA A 24 -16.37 -0.75 -3.40
C ALA A 24 -16.81 0.59 -4.01
N ASP A 25 -17.28 1.53 -3.19
CA ASP A 25 -17.74 2.86 -3.63
C ASP A 25 -16.60 3.67 -4.24
N LYS A 26 -15.41 3.69 -3.59
CA LYS A 26 -14.24 4.45 -4.06
C LYS A 26 -13.79 4.02 -5.46
N HIS A 27 -13.88 2.74 -5.77
CA HIS A 27 -13.39 2.18 -7.03
C HIS A 27 -14.50 1.86 -8.04
N GLY A 28 -15.78 2.11 -7.69
CA GLY A 28 -16.92 1.78 -8.55
C GLY A 28 -17.13 0.28 -8.73
N PHE A 29 -16.76 -0.54 -7.74
CA PHE A 29 -16.84 -1.99 -7.78
C PHE A 29 -18.09 -2.53 -7.09
N SER A 30 -18.41 -3.79 -7.38
CA SER A 30 -19.28 -4.58 -6.53
C SER A 30 -18.57 -4.90 -5.20
N ARG A 31 -19.32 -5.21 -4.14
CA ARG A 31 -18.74 -5.72 -2.88
C ARG A 31 -17.93 -7.01 -3.12
N ALA A 32 -18.40 -7.90 -3.97
CA ALA A 32 -17.70 -9.14 -4.29
C ALA A 32 -16.35 -8.84 -4.95
N GLU A 33 -16.27 -7.84 -5.81
CA GLU A 33 -15.04 -7.42 -6.49
C GLU A 33 -14.09 -6.73 -5.53
N ALA A 34 -14.60 -5.90 -4.61
CA ALA A 34 -13.79 -5.33 -3.53
C ALA A 34 -13.20 -6.43 -2.63
N ALA A 35 -14.00 -7.42 -2.23
CA ALA A 35 -13.54 -8.57 -1.44
C ALA A 35 -12.52 -9.41 -2.21
N ARG A 36 -12.76 -9.68 -3.49
CA ARG A 36 -11.85 -10.42 -4.37
C ARG A 36 -10.52 -9.69 -4.52
N ALA A 37 -10.54 -8.37 -4.77
CA ALA A 37 -9.33 -7.57 -4.89
C ALA A 37 -8.49 -7.60 -3.61
N ALA A 38 -9.12 -7.41 -2.45
CA ALA A 38 -8.46 -7.48 -1.16
C ALA A 38 -7.87 -8.88 -0.89
N LEU A 39 -8.64 -9.94 -1.15
CA LEU A 39 -8.19 -11.32 -1.01
C LEU A 39 -6.98 -11.63 -1.90
N MET A 40 -7.04 -11.26 -3.18
CA MET A 40 -5.96 -11.54 -4.12
C MET A 40 -4.69 -10.76 -3.79
N GLN A 41 -4.81 -9.55 -3.22
CA GLN A 41 -3.66 -8.82 -2.74
C GLN A 41 -3.06 -9.48 -1.49
N GLY A 42 -3.89 -9.87 -0.52
CA GLY A 42 -3.45 -10.58 0.69
C GLY A 42 -2.81 -11.93 0.40
N LEU A 43 -3.34 -12.68 -0.57
CA LEU A 43 -2.81 -14.00 -0.95
C LEU A 43 -1.36 -13.91 -1.43
N ARG A 44 -1.01 -12.91 -2.23
CA ARG A 44 0.38 -12.71 -2.71
C ARG A 44 1.36 -12.48 -1.56
N PHE A 45 0.95 -11.74 -0.53
CA PHE A 45 1.78 -11.56 0.66
C PHE A 45 1.91 -12.84 1.47
N ALA A 46 0.82 -13.58 1.62
CA ALA A 46 0.82 -14.86 2.32
C ALA A 46 1.70 -15.91 1.62
N GLU A 47 1.63 -16.00 0.29
CA GLU A 47 2.48 -16.88 -0.53
C GLU A 47 3.98 -16.56 -0.39
N ALA A 48 4.32 -15.28 -0.29
CA ALA A 48 5.69 -14.84 -0.06
C ALA A 48 6.18 -15.04 1.40
N GLY A 49 5.35 -15.62 2.28
CA GLY A 49 5.66 -15.79 3.70
C GLY A 49 5.75 -14.47 4.45
N HIS A 50 5.22 -13.39 3.88
CA HIS A 50 5.25 -12.07 4.50
C HIS A 50 4.03 -11.89 5.39
N THR A 51 4.28 -11.59 6.66
CA THR A 51 3.27 -10.99 7.52
C THR A 51 3.41 -9.48 7.44
N PHE A 52 2.31 -8.78 7.20
CA PHE A 52 2.33 -7.32 7.09
C PHE A 52 2.18 -6.70 8.47
N ASN A 53 3.30 -6.33 9.08
CA ASN A 53 3.32 -5.53 10.30
C ASN A 53 3.58 -4.06 9.92
N ILE A 54 2.51 -3.25 9.90
CA ILE A 54 2.58 -1.83 9.52
C ILE A 54 3.64 -1.08 10.32
N THR A 55 3.70 -1.31 11.64
CA THR A 55 4.68 -0.67 12.51
C THR A 55 6.11 -0.99 12.10
N ARG A 56 6.40 -2.26 11.78
CA ARG A 56 7.72 -2.68 11.30
C ARG A 56 8.04 -2.08 9.93
N THR A 57 7.07 -2.01 9.03
CA THR A 57 7.25 -1.39 7.71
C THR A 57 7.58 0.09 7.84
N VAL A 58 6.82 0.84 8.65
CA VAL A 58 7.09 2.26 8.93
C VAL A 58 8.49 2.43 9.52
N LEU A 59 8.85 1.63 10.53
CA LEU A 59 10.18 1.70 11.13
C LEU A 59 11.31 1.48 10.10
N LEU A 60 11.15 0.52 9.18
CA LEU A 60 12.15 0.28 8.13
C LEU A 60 12.25 1.44 7.14
N LEU A 61 11.12 2.03 6.75
CA LEU A 61 11.09 3.19 5.86
C LEU A 61 11.77 4.41 6.51
N GLU A 62 11.42 4.71 7.77
CA GLU A 62 12.01 5.81 8.53
C GLU A 62 13.52 5.59 8.73
N TYR A 63 13.94 4.36 9.08
CA TYR A 63 15.36 4.03 9.21
C TYR A 63 16.11 4.21 7.88
N MET A 64 15.53 3.77 6.77
CA MET A 64 16.13 3.97 5.45
C MET A 64 16.24 5.45 5.09
N GLN A 65 15.21 6.25 5.35
CA GLN A 65 15.23 7.70 5.13
C GLN A 65 16.34 8.36 5.96
N ALA A 66 16.45 8.05 7.24
CA ALA A 66 17.50 8.57 8.11
C ALA A 66 18.91 8.16 7.63
N ALA A 67 19.09 6.90 7.23
CA ALA A 67 20.37 6.42 6.72
C ALA A 67 20.78 7.13 5.41
N ILE A 68 19.83 7.31 4.49
CA ILE A 68 20.05 8.02 3.23
C ILE A 68 20.37 9.49 3.49
N ASP A 69 19.65 10.15 4.39
CA ASP A 69 19.87 11.55 4.75
C ASP A 69 21.29 11.78 5.29
N VAL A 70 21.77 10.86 6.14
CA VAL A 70 23.17 10.90 6.63
C VAL A 70 24.17 10.76 5.49
N ILE A 71 23.95 9.83 4.55
CA ILE A 71 24.86 9.60 3.42
C ILE A 71 24.90 10.82 2.50
N ILE A 72 23.73 11.34 2.11
CA ILE A 72 23.63 12.50 1.20
C ILE A 72 24.26 13.71 1.87
N THR A 73 23.91 14.00 3.13
CA THR A 73 24.46 15.16 3.83
C THR A 73 25.98 15.06 4.00
N ARG A 74 26.53 13.85 4.19
CA ARG A 74 27.97 13.64 4.33
C ARG A 74 28.73 13.75 3.00
N ASP A 75 28.24 13.10 1.95
CA ASP A 75 29.00 12.87 0.71
C ASP A 75 28.57 13.78 -0.46
N HIS A 76 27.34 14.30 -0.43
CA HIS A 76 26.69 15.06 -1.51
C HIS A 76 25.82 16.20 -0.96
N GLY A 77 26.31 16.92 0.06
CA GLY A 77 25.54 17.95 0.76
C GLY A 77 25.07 19.10 -0.16
N ASP A 78 25.77 19.34 -1.26
CA ASP A 78 25.42 20.30 -2.31
C ASP A 78 24.16 19.91 -3.11
N ALA A 79 23.85 18.62 -3.19
CA ALA A 79 22.68 18.10 -3.91
C ALA A 79 21.38 18.14 -3.07
N VAL A 80 21.47 18.34 -1.75
CA VAL A 80 20.32 18.30 -0.82
C VAL A 80 19.16 19.23 -1.25
N PRO A 81 19.39 20.50 -1.63
CA PRO A 81 18.30 21.40 -2.01
C PRO A 81 17.55 20.92 -3.26
N ALA A 82 18.28 20.45 -4.29
CA ALA A 82 17.69 19.98 -5.53
C ALA A 82 16.90 18.67 -5.35
N LEU A 83 17.34 17.80 -4.44
CA LEU A 83 16.64 16.56 -4.11
C LEU A 83 15.32 16.85 -3.37
N LEU A 84 15.30 17.81 -2.45
CA LEU A 84 14.09 18.24 -1.75
C LEU A 84 13.07 18.85 -2.72
N GLU A 85 13.53 19.73 -3.62
CA GLU A 85 12.69 20.32 -4.66
C GLU A 85 12.07 19.25 -5.56
N ALA A 86 12.89 18.31 -6.06
CA ALA A 86 12.40 17.20 -6.89
C ALA A 86 11.42 16.29 -6.15
N ALA A 87 11.62 16.05 -4.85
CA ALA A 87 10.71 15.24 -4.04
C ALA A 87 9.35 15.91 -3.87
N GLN A 88 9.31 17.22 -3.57
CA GLN A 88 8.08 18.00 -3.49
C GLN A 88 7.31 17.99 -4.82
N GLN A 89 8.01 18.22 -5.93
CA GLN A 89 7.41 18.26 -7.25
C GLN A 89 6.76 16.93 -7.65
N ARG A 90 7.39 15.80 -7.30
CA ARG A 90 6.82 14.46 -7.53
C ARG A 90 5.59 14.19 -6.66
N LEU A 91 5.60 14.63 -5.41
CA LEU A 91 4.45 14.49 -4.52
C LEU A 91 3.23 15.20 -5.10
N GLU A 92 3.40 16.45 -5.55
CA GLU A 92 2.34 17.23 -6.19
C GLU A 92 1.85 16.58 -7.49
N THR A 93 2.75 16.01 -8.28
CA THR A 93 2.39 15.46 -9.61
C THR A 93 1.62 14.14 -9.52
N PHE A 94 1.93 13.28 -8.54
CA PHE A 94 1.44 11.89 -8.53
C PHE A 94 0.53 11.55 -7.34
N HIS A 95 0.48 12.37 -6.30
CA HIS A 95 -0.18 12.03 -5.04
C HIS A 95 -1.07 13.14 -4.45
N ALA A 96 -1.18 14.31 -5.10
CA ALA A 96 -2.07 15.41 -4.72
C ALA A 96 -3.40 15.37 -5.48
#